data_AF-A0A4Q5V499-F1
#
_entry.id   AF-A0A4Q5V499-F1
#
_cell.length_a   1.000
_cell.length_b   1.000
_cell.length_c   1.000
_cell.angle_alpha   90.00
_cell.angle_beta   90.00
_cell.angle_gamma   90.00
#
_symmetry.space_group_name_H-M   'P 1'
#
loop_
_entity.id
_entity.type
_entity.pdbx_description
1 polymer ?
#
loop_
_entity_poly.entity_id
_entity_poly.type
_entity_poly.pdbx_seq_one_letter_code
_entity_poly.pdbx_strand_id
1 'polypeptide(L)'
;MQEFLKHPWPWYVAGPLIGLIVPALLIAGNKSFGISSSLRHICAACIPANIPFFNYQWKKEIWNLVFVAGVFLGGIIAAIYLSNPDPIEVNPALSAELAAYGITDYSNLVPVDIMNWQSLMSVRGLIMMVVGGLLVGFGTRYAGGCTSGHAIMGLSNLQWPSLIATASFMAGGFIMANLILPFILAL
;
A
#
# COMPACT_ATOMS: atom_id res chain seq x y z
N MET A 1 -22.01 -1.36 -18.90
CA MET A 1 -20.76 -0.58 -18.77
C MET A 1 -20.44 -0.26 -17.31
N GLN A 2 -21.39 0.25 -16.52
CA GLN A 2 -21.16 0.43 -15.07
C GLN A 2 -20.94 -0.88 -14.32
N GLU A 3 -21.65 -1.97 -14.63
CA GLU A 3 -21.38 -3.28 -14.02
C GLU A 3 -19.97 -3.80 -14.33
N PHE A 4 -19.54 -3.71 -15.59
CA PHE A 4 -18.18 -4.09 -16.00
C PHE A 4 -17.07 -3.32 -15.25
N LEU A 5 -17.34 -2.06 -14.87
CA LEU A 5 -16.40 -1.23 -14.12
C LEU A 5 -16.40 -1.54 -12.61
N LYS A 6 -17.47 -2.11 -12.07
CA LYS A 6 -17.63 -2.40 -10.64
C LYS A 6 -17.08 -3.78 -10.24
N HIS A 7 -17.05 -4.73 -11.16
CA HIS A 7 -16.49 -6.05 -10.89
C HIS A 7 -14.94 -6.03 -10.89
N PRO A 8 -14.30 -6.92 -10.11
CA PRO A 8 -12.84 -7.05 -10.11
C PRO A 8 -12.35 -7.39 -11.51
N TRP A 9 -11.40 -6.61 -12.01
CA TRP A 9 -10.81 -6.86 -13.31
C TRP A 9 -9.85 -8.04 -13.25
N PRO A 10 -9.85 -8.94 -14.26
CA PRO A 10 -8.88 -10.02 -14.31
C PRO A 10 -7.46 -9.49 -14.27
N TRP A 11 -6.57 -10.24 -13.61
CA TRP A 11 -5.16 -9.84 -13.42
C TRP A 11 -4.43 -9.58 -14.75
N TYR A 12 -4.81 -10.29 -15.82
CA TYR A 12 -4.23 -10.11 -17.16
C TYR A 12 -4.72 -8.84 -17.87
N VAL A 13 -5.72 -8.14 -17.33
CA VAL A 13 -6.16 -6.81 -17.80
C VAL A 13 -5.57 -5.73 -16.89
N ALA A 14 -5.79 -5.86 -15.58
CA ALA A 14 -5.33 -4.88 -14.60
C ALA A 14 -3.80 -4.76 -14.56
N GLY A 15 -3.08 -5.89 -14.63
CA GLY A 15 -1.62 -5.94 -14.59
C GLY A 15 -0.97 -5.16 -15.75
N PRO A 16 -1.26 -5.48 -17.01
CA PRO A 16 -0.75 -4.71 -18.15
C PRO A 16 -1.12 -3.24 -18.11
N LEU A 17 -2.35 -2.88 -17.69
CA LEU A 17 -2.75 -1.48 -17.56
C LEU A 17 -1.93 -0.72 -16.53
N ILE A 18 -1.71 -1.30 -15.34
CA ILE A 18 -0.83 -0.72 -14.32
C ILE A 18 0.60 -0.61 -14.85
N GLY A 19 1.08 -1.64 -15.56
CA GLY A 19 2.40 -1.64 -16.19
C GLY A 19 2.56 -0.52 -17.22
N LEU A 20 1.54 -0.25 -18.05
CA LEU A 20 1.53 0.81 -19.06
C LEU A 20 1.54 2.23 -18.47
N ILE A 21 1.15 2.40 -17.21
CA ILE A 21 1.28 3.70 -16.52
C ILE A 21 2.76 4.11 -16.43
N VAL A 22 3.68 3.16 -16.28
CA VAL A 22 5.13 3.45 -16.19
C VAL A 22 5.67 4.11 -17.48
N PRO A 23 5.58 3.50 -18.67
CA PRO A 23 6.03 4.15 -19.90
C PRO A 23 5.21 5.40 -20.21
N ALA A 24 3.92 5.46 -19.89
CA ALA A 24 3.13 6.68 -20.08
C ALA A 24 3.71 7.86 -19.28
N LEU A 25 4.07 7.65 -18.01
CA LEU A 25 4.69 8.69 -17.17
C LEU A 25 6.11 9.06 -17.60
N LEU A 26 6.90 8.07 -18.05
CA LEU A 26 8.26 8.30 -18.53
C LEU A 26 8.27 9.06 -19.85
N ILE A 27 7.40 8.71 -20.81
CA ILE A 27 7.29 9.36 -22.11
C ILE A 27 6.67 10.76 -21.99
N ALA A 28 5.60 10.91 -21.21
CA ALA A 28 4.87 12.18 -21.12
C ALA A 28 5.63 13.26 -20.33
N GLY A 29 6.48 12.90 -19.37
CA GLY A 29 7.11 13.89 -18.51
C GLY A 29 8.42 13.49 -17.84
N ASN A 30 9.00 12.34 -18.22
CA ASN A 30 10.18 11.76 -17.56
C ASN A 30 10.05 11.74 -16.04
N LYS A 31 8.85 11.42 -15.54
CA LYS A 31 8.52 11.45 -14.12
C LYS A 31 8.60 10.06 -13.51
N SER A 32 9.16 9.97 -12.31
CA SER A 32 9.22 8.74 -11.54
C SER A 32 7.88 8.41 -10.89
N PHE A 33 7.51 7.14 -10.88
CA PHE A 33 6.40 6.59 -10.13
C PHE A 33 6.87 6.15 -8.74
N GLY A 34 6.49 6.88 -7.69
CA GLY A 34 6.92 6.59 -6.31
C GLY A 34 6.12 7.36 -5.26
N ILE A 35 5.55 6.63 -4.29
CA ILE A 35 4.67 7.20 -3.25
C ILE A 35 5.43 7.55 -1.96
N SER A 36 6.39 6.71 -1.53
CA SER A 36 7.02 6.90 -0.21
C SER A 36 7.83 8.18 -0.06
N SER A 37 8.37 8.73 -1.16
CA SER A 37 9.07 10.02 -1.09
C SER A 37 8.12 11.16 -0.75
N SER A 38 6.84 11.07 -1.14
CA SER A 38 5.81 12.07 -0.83
C SER A 38 5.62 12.30 0.66
N LEU A 39 5.69 11.24 1.49
CA LEU A 39 5.64 11.38 2.95
C LEU A 39 6.81 12.22 3.47
N ARG A 40 8.03 12.02 2.94
CA ARG A 40 9.20 12.84 3.29
C ARG A 40 9.03 14.30 2.86
N HIS A 41 8.49 14.53 1.65
CA HIS A 41 8.23 15.88 1.16
C HIS A 41 7.20 16.62 2.02
N ILE A 42 6.15 15.94 2.45
CA ILE A 42 5.15 16.49 3.39
C ILE A 42 5.80 16.82 4.73
N CYS A 43 6.60 15.92 5.30
CA CYS A 43 7.32 16.20 6.55
C CYS A 43 8.27 17.41 6.40
N ALA A 44 9.00 17.52 5.29
CA ALA A 44 9.89 18.65 5.02
C ALA A 44 9.13 19.98 4.82
N ALA A 45 7.87 19.93 4.37
CA ALA A 45 7.04 21.11 4.20
C ALA A 45 6.34 21.54 5.50
N CYS A 46 5.87 20.59 6.31
CA CYS A 46 5.07 20.85 7.50
C CYS A 46 5.88 20.97 8.79
N ILE A 47 7.05 20.33 8.87
CA ILE A 47 7.91 20.34 10.05
C ILE A 47 9.15 21.18 9.73
N PRO A 48 9.16 22.49 10.08
CA PRO A 48 10.33 23.34 9.92
C PRO A 48 11.36 23.03 11.01
N ALA A 49 11.84 21.79 11.04
CA ALA A 49 12.93 21.39 11.89
C ALA A 49 14.24 21.65 11.14
N ASN A 50 15.23 22.24 11.82
CA ASN A 50 16.58 22.47 11.27
C ASN A 50 17.40 21.16 11.21
N ILE A 51 16.76 20.08 10.73
CA ILE A 51 17.34 18.75 10.59
C ILE A 51 17.85 18.64 9.15
N PRO A 52 19.13 18.30 8.94
CA PRO A 52 19.72 18.19 7.59
C PRO A 52 18.92 17.29 6.64
N PHE A 53 18.25 16.27 7.18
CA PHE A 53 17.42 15.35 6.41
C PHE A 53 16.20 16.00 5.73
N PHE A 54 15.60 17.03 6.34
CA PHE A 54 14.44 17.76 5.80
C PHE A 54 14.83 19.06 5.08
N ASN A 55 16.09 19.48 5.21
CA ASN A 55 16.61 20.67 4.56
C ASN A 55 17.04 20.38 3.11
N TYR A 56 16.07 20.34 2.20
CA TYR A 56 16.30 20.22 0.76
C TYR A 56 15.17 20.89 -0.04
N GLN A 57 15.39 21.11 -1.33
CA GLN A 57 14.41 21.75 -2.22
C GLN A 57 13.29 20.77 -2.64
N TRP A 58 12.42 20.39 -1.70
CA TRP A 58 11.32 19.45 -1.94
C TRP A 58 10.35 19.88 -3.05
N LYS A 59 10.25 21.19 -3.34
CA LYS A 59 9.41 21.74 -4.41
C LYS A 59 9.76 21.20 -5.81
N LYS A 60 10.99 20.73 -6.03
CA LYS A 60 11.39 20.09 -7.30
C LYS A 60 10.62 18.79 -7.57
N GLU A 61 10.18 18.11 -6.50
CA GLU A 61 9.47 16.84 -6.54
C GLU A 61 7.96 17.02 -6.32
N ILE A 62 7.41 18.21 -6.59
CA ILE A 62 5.98 18.51 -6.37
C ILE A 62 5.05 17.59 -7.16
N TRP A 63 5.56 17.03 -8.27
CA TRP A 63 4.86 16.03 -9.06
C TRP A 63 4.40 14.83 -8.21
N ASN A 64 5.25 14.33 -7.31
CA ASN A 64 4.93 13.17 -6.49
C ASN A 64 3.81 13.49 -5.48
N LEU A 65 3.72 14.75 -5.03
CA LEU A 65 2.63 15.22 -4.17
C LEU A 65 1.31 15.30 -4.93
N VAL A 66 1.33 15.88 -6.15
CA VAL A 66 0.15 15.93 -7.04
C VAL A 66 -0.32 14.51 -7.37
N PHE A 67 0.62 13.61 -7.67
CA PHE A 67 0.32 12.21 -7.94
C PHE A 67 -0.35 11.52 -6.75
N VAL A 68 0.20 11.65 -5.54
CA VAL A 68 -0.40 11.05 -4.32
C VAL A 68 -1.78 11.65 -4.02
N ALA A 69 -1.97 12.97 -4.20
CA ALA A 69 -3.28 13.59 -4.07
C ALA A 69 -4.27 13.04 -5.10
N GLY A 70 -3.84 12.85 -6.35
CA GLY A 70 -4.64 12.24 -7.40
C GLY A 70 -5.03 10.79 -7.10
N VAL A 71 -4.10 9.98 -6.57
CA VAL A 71 -4.38 8.60 -6.11
C VAL A 71 -5.40 8.60 -4.98
N PHE A 72 -5.26 9.51 -4.01
CA PHE A 72 -6.20 9.63 -2.89
C PHE A 72 -7.61 10.01 -3.38
N LEU A 73 -7.73 11.03 -4.22
CA LEU A 73 -9.03 11.44 -4.81
C LEU A 73 -9.62 10.35 -5.70
N GLY A 74 -8.80 9.69 -6.51
CA GLY A 74 -9.20 8.56 -7.34
C GLY A 74 -9.73 7.40 -6.49
N GLY A 75 -9.09 7.11 -5.35
CA GLY A 75 -9.56 6.12 -4.38
C GLY A 75 -10.92 6.47 -3.78
N ILE A 76 -11.16 7.74 -3.44
CA ILE A 76 -12.48 8.20 -2.95
C ILE A 76 -13.54 8.03 -4.03
N ILE A 77 -13.26 8.46 -5.26
CA ILE A 77 -14.20 8.32 -6.39
C ILE A 77 -14.49 6.83 -6.64
N ALA A 78 -13.47 5.98 -6.60
CA ALA A 78 -13.64 4.54 -6.76
C ALA A 78 -14.49 3.93 -5.64
N ALA A 79 -14.24 4.32 -4.38
CA ALA A 79 -15.02 3.84 -3.24
C ALA A 79 -16.49 4.26 -3.30
N ILE A 80 -16.80 5.46 -3.81
CA ILE A 80 -18.18 5.96 -3.88
C ILE A 80 -18.92 5.39 -5.10
N TYR A 81 -18.28 5.35 -6.26
CA TYR A 81 -18.96 5.07 -7.54
C TYR A 81 -18.66 3.70 -8.14
N LEU A 82 -17.52 3.09 -7.80
CA LEU A 82 -17.04 1.81 -8.36
C LEU A 82 -16.97 0.67 -7.33
N SER A 83 -17.55 0.83 -6.14
CA SER A 83 -17.61 -0.26 -5.16
C SER A 83 -18.33 -1.49 -5.73
N ASN A 84 -17.71 -2.65 -5.57
CA ASN A 84 -18.26 -3.92 -6.01
C ASN A 84 -19.53 -4.24 -5.18
N PRO A 85 -20.68 -4.48 -5.82
CA PRO A 85 -21.90 -4.85 -5.11
C PRO A 85 -21.88 -6.27 -4.53
N ASP A 86 -20.99 -7.16 -5.02
CA ASP A 86 -20.92 -8.54 -4.56
C ASP A 86 -20.14 -8.68 -3.24
N PRO A 87 -20.52 -9.62 -2.35
CA PRO A 87 -19.78 -9.90 -1.15
C PRO A 87 -18.36 -10.40 -1.48
N ILE A 88 -17.41 -10.08 -0.60
CA ILE A 88 -16.02 -10.52 -0.77
C ILE A 88 -15.95 -12.03 -0.62
N GLU A 89 -15.53 -12.71 -1.68
CA GLU A 89 -15.32 -14.15 -1.68
C GLU A 89 -14.01 -14.49 -0.94
N VAL A 90 -14.14 -14.98 0.29
CA VAL A 90 -13.03 -15.48 1.10
C VAL A 90 -12.99 -17.02 1.01
N ASN A 91 -11.80 -17.60 0.86
CA ASN A 91 -11.62 -19.04 0.85
C ASN A 91 -12.21 -19.65 2.15
N PRO A 92 -13.07 -20.70 2.07
CA PRO A 92 -13.68 -21.31 3.26
C PRO A 92 -12.70 -21.77 4.35
N ALA A 93 -11.49 -22.21 3.96
CA ALA A 93 -10.46 -22.59 4.93
C ALA A 93 -9.95 -21.38 5.71
N LEU A 94 -9.75 -20.25 5.01
CA LEU A 94 -9.30 -19.01 5.63
C LEU A 94 -10.38 -18.38 6.50
N SER A 95 -11.65 -18.42 6.08
CA SER A 95 -12.75 -17.87 6.90
C SER A 95 -12.94 -18.68 8.19
N ALA A 96 -12.77 -20.00 8.15
CA ALA A 96 -12.78 -20.85 9.34
C ALA A 96 -11.62 -20.54 10.29
N GLU A 97 -10.42 -20.31 9.76
CA GLU A 97 -9.24 -19.94 10.55
C GLU A 97 -9.41 -18.54 11.19
N LEU A 98 -9.84 -17.55 10.41
CA LEU A 98 -10.03 -16.18 10.89
C LEU A 98 -11.16 -16.07 11.93
N ALA A 99 -12.20 -16.90 11.82
CA ALA A 99 -13.26 -16.99 12.83
C ALA A 99 -12.73 -17.43 14.20
N ALA A 100 -11.68 -18.25 14.25
CA ALA A 100 -11.03 -18.64 15.52
C ALA A 100 -10.35 -17.46 16.22
N TYR A 101 -9.98 -16.42 15.48
CA TYR A 101 -9.38 -15.17 16.00
C TYR A 101 -10.41 -14.04 16.18
N GLY A 102 -11.71 -14.37 16.14
CA GLY A 102 -12.81 -13.41 16.31
C GLY A 102 -13.03 -12.48 15.11
N ILE A 103 -12.48 -12.81 13.94
CA ILE A 103 -12.71 -12.05 12.70
C ILE A 103 -13.84 -12.75 11.94
N THR A 104 -14.99 -12.09 11.84
CA THR A 104 -16.19 -12.70 11.24
C THR A 104 -16.86 -11.82 10.21
N ASP A 105 -16.57 -10.51 10.24
CA ASP A 105 -17.12 -9.56 9.27
C ASP A 105 -16.16 -9.35 8.08
N TYR A 106 -16.56 -9.89 6.93
CA TYR A 106 -15.88 -9.76 5.63
C TYR A 106 -16.66 -8.86 4.65
N SER A 107 -17.58 -8.02 5.14
CA SER A 107 -18.37 -7.11 4.30
C SER A 107 -17.50 -6.09 3.55
N ASN A 108 -16.33 -5.76 4.11
CA ASN A 108 -15.39 -4.78 3.58
C ASN A 108 -14.03 -5.44 3.30
N LEU A 109 -13.27 -4.83 2.37
CA LEU A 109 -11.92 -5.31 1.99
C LEU A 109 -10.96 -5.43 3.17
N VAL A 110 -11.19 -4.61 4.20
CA VAL A 110 -10.47 -4.69 5.47
C VAL A 110 -11.50 -5.01 6.55
N PRO A 111 -11.31 -6.10 7.33
CA PRO A 111 -12.24 -6.45 8.39
C PRO A 111 -12.31 -5.36 9.46
N VAL A 112 -13.54 -4.92 9.76
CA VAL A 112 -13.80 -3.89 10.78
C VAL A 112 -13.44 -4.38 12.19
N ASP A 113 -13.45 -5.69 12.41
CA ASP A 113 -13.03 -6.35 13.65
C ASP A 113 -11.58 -6.00 14.01
N ILE A 114 -10.73 -5.83 13.00
CA ILE A 114 -9.31 -5.52 13.13
C ILE A 114 -9.08 -4.01 13.10
N MET A 115 -9.72 -3.34 12.15
CA MET A 115 -9.42 -1.97 11.78
C MET A 115 -10.54 -1.03 12.24
N ASN A 116 -10.57 -0.75 13.54
CA ASN A 116 -11.50 0.22 14.13
C ASN A 116 -10.81 1.06 15.23
N TRP A 117 -11.49 2.13 15.67
CA TRP A 117 -10.93 3.08 16.62
C TRP A 117 -10.71 2.47 18.02
N GLN A 118 -11.58 1.54 18.41
CA GLN A 118 -11.51 0.83 19.68
C GLN A 118 -10.34 -0.17 19.69
N SER A 119 -10.17 -0.93 18.60
CA SER A 119 -9.08 -1.88 18.39
C SER A 119 -7.73 -1.18 18.38
N LEU A 120 -7.64 0.10 17.98
CA LEU A 120 -6.39 0.88 18.03
C LEU A 120 -5.82 0.99 19.47
N MET A 121 -6.69 1.02 20.49
CA MET A 121 -6.30 1.04 21.90
C MET A 121 -6.02 -0.35 22.49
N SER A 122 -6.30 -1.42 21.73
CA SER A 122 -5.96 -2.79 22.14
C SER A 122 -4.49 -3.09 21.88
N VAL A 123 -3.92 -4.07 22.60
CA VAL A 123 -2.54 -4.53 22.38
C VAL A 123 -2.35 -5.02 20.94
N ARG A 124 -3.30 -5.83 20.45
CA ARG A 124 -3.31 -6.34 19.08
C ARG A 124 -3.32 -5.23 18.03
N GLY A 125 -4.22 -4.26 18.15
CA GLY A 125 -4.29 -3.14 17.20
C GLY A 125 -3.09 -2.19 17.30
N LEU A 126 -2.55 -1.94 18.49
CA LEU A 126 -1.32 -1.16 18.67
C LEU A 126 -0.14 -1.81 17.90
N ILE A 127 0.03 -3.12 18.03
CA ILE A 127 1.08 -3.86 17.33
C ILE A 127 0.86 -3.81 15.81
N MET A 128 -0.33 -4.15 15.32
CA MET A 128 -0.56 -4.22 13.87
C MET A 128 -0.54 -2.84 13.20
N MET A 129 -1.17 -1.83 13.82
CA MET A 129 -1.39 -0.54 13.19
C MET A 129 -0.24 0.43 13.45
N VAL A 130 0.15 0.60 14.72
CA VAL A 130 1.18 1.57 15.10
C VAL A 130 2.58 1.01 14.83
N VAL A 131 2.89 -0.15 15.40
CA VAL A 131 4.22 -0.77 15.20
C VAL A 131 4.36 -1.22 13.74
N GLY A 132 3.34 -1.84 13.16
CA GLY A 132 3.34 -2.20 11.73
C GLY A 132 3.54 -0.99 10.82
N GLY A 133 2.79 0.10 11.03
CA GLY A 133 2.96 1.33 10.26
C GLY A 133 4.36 1.94 10.39
N LEU A 134 4.93 1.95 11.60
CA LEU A 134 6.29 2.41 11.84
C LEU A 134 7.33 1.55 11.12
N LEU A 135 7.22 0.22 11.20
CA LEU A 135 8.12 -0.71 10.54
C LEU A 135 8.05 -0.58 9.01
N VAL A 136 6.86 -0.40 8.43
CA VAL A 136 6.69 -0.13 7.00
C VAL A 136 7.34 1.19 6.61
N GLY A 137 7.12 2.26 7.38
CA GLY A 137 7.74 3.56 7.14
C GLY A 137 9.28 3.49 7.20
N PHE A 138 9.82 2.85 8.23
CA PHE A 138 11.25 2.63 8.39
C PHE A 138 11.82 1.76 7.24
N GLY A 139 11.19 0.61 6.97
CA GLY A 139 11.64 -0.36 5.98
C GLY A 139 11.63 0.19 4.56
N THR A 140 10.59 0.94 4.17
CA THR A 140 10.57 1.60 2.85
C THR A 140 11.70 2.61 2.68
N ARG A 141 12.07 3.34 3.75
CA ARG A 141 13.21 4.25 3.69
C ARG A 141 14.54 3.52 3.65
N TYR A 142 14.68 2.45 4.44
CA TYR A 142 15.88 1.62 4.48
C TYR A 142 16.16 0.96 3.13
N ALA A 143 15.11 0.46 2.45
CA ALA A 143 15.21 -0.11 1.11
C ALA A 143 15.44 0.95 0.01
N GLY A 144 15.23 2.23 0.29
CA GLY A 144 15.32 3.30 -0.71
C GLY A 144 14.08 3.43 -1.60
N GLY A 145 12.98 2.77 -1.24
CA GLY A 145 11.72 2.77 -1.99
C GLY A 145 10.68 1.82 -1.41
N CYS A 146 9.44 1.93 -1.85
CA CYS A 146 8.37 0.97 -1.56
C CYS A 146 8.12 0.02 -2.74
N THR A 147 7.11 -0.84 -2.61
CA THR A 147 6.60 -1.71 -3.67
C THR A 147 6.28 -0.94 -4.96
N SER A 148 5.70 0.26 -4.85
CA SER A 148 5.40 1.08 -6.04
C SER A 148 6.68 1.51 -6.78
N GLY A 149 7.75 1.85 -6.05
CA GLY A 149 9.03 2.25 -6.63
C GLY A 149 9.85 1.07 -7.16
N HIS A 150 10.01 0.01 -6.37
CA HIS A 150 10.83 -1.14 -6.76
C HIS A 150 10.09 -2.12 -7.68
N ALA A 151 8.86 -2.52 -7.35
CA ALA A 151 8.15 -3.56 -8.07
C ALA A 151 7.50 -3.05 -9.36
N ILE A 152 6.88 -1.86 -9.35
CA ILE A 152 6.24 -1.31 -10.55
C ILE A 152 7.29 -0.62 -11.42
N MET A 153 7.94 0.45 -10.94
CA MET A 153 8.88 1.21 -11.77
C MET A 153 10.25 0.53 -11.93
N GLY A 154 10.83 0.03 -10.83
CA GLY A 154 12.18 -0.51 -10.82
C GLY A 154 12.35 -1.79 -11.64
N LEU A 155 11.42 -2.73 -11.54
CA LEU A 155 11.41 -3.95 -12.36
C LEU A 155 11.13 -3.65 -13.83
N SER A 156 10.23 -2.71 -14.15
CA SER A 156 10.01 -2.27 -15.53
C SER A 156 11.25 -1.63 -16.16
N ASN A 157 12.15 -1.06 -15.33
CA ASN A 157 13.44 -0.52 -15.77
C ASN A 157 14.61 -1.52 -15.61
N LEU A 158 14.31 -2.81 -15.40
CA LEU A 158 15.27 -3.93 -15.26
C LEU A 158 16.36 -3.69 -14.19
N GLN A 159 16.03 -3.01 -13.10
CA GLN A 159 16.97 -2.73 -12.03
C GLN A 159 17.17 -3.96 -11.13
N TRP A 160 18.39 -4.53 -11.15
CA TRP A 160 18.79 -5.62 -10.26
C TRP A 160 18.52 -5.36 -8.76
N PRO A 161 18.85 -4.18 -8.19
CA PRO A 161 18.53 -3.89 -6.79
C PRO A 161 17.04 -3.96 -6.49
N SER A 162 16.20 -3.53 -7.44
CA SER A 162 14.74 -3.56 -7.30
C SER A 162 14.17 -4.97 -7.33
N LEU A 163 14.79 -5.89 -8.06
CA LEU A 163 14.44 -7.31 -8.03
C LEU A 163 14.71 -7.92 -6.67
N ILE A 164 15.90 -7.69 -6.11
CA ILE A 164 16.28 -8.19 -4.78
C ILE A 164 15.36 -7.60 -3.70
N ALA A 165 15.09 -6.30 -3.76
CA ALA A 165 14.17 -5.64 -2.83
C ALA A 165 12.75 -6.24 -2.91
N THR A 166 12.22 -6.42 -4.12
CA THR A 166 10.87 -6.97 -4.31
C THR A 166 10.76 -8.42 -3.84
N ALA A 167 11.75 -9.26 -4.11
CA ALA A 167 11.80 -10.63 -3.61
C ALA A 167 11.84 -10.67 -2.07
N SER A 168 12.62 -9.77 -1.46
CA SER A 168 12.72 -9.64 -0.01
C SER A 168 11.41 -9.15 0.62
N PHE A 169 10.71 -8.21 -0.02
CA PHE A 169 9.39 -7.75 0.44
C PHE A 169 8.36 -8.89 0.42
N MET A 170 8.34 -9.68 -0.66
CA MET A 170 7.43 -10.83 -0.76
C MET A 170 7.75 -11.89 0.30
N ALA A 171 9.03 -12.24 0.47
CA ALA A 171 9.45 -13.19 1.51
C ALA A 171 9.07 -12.70 2.92
N GLY A 172 9.32 -11.43 3.23
CA GLY A 172 8.90 -10.81 4.49
C GLY A 172 7.39 -10.82 4.68
N GLY A 173 6.62 -10.57 3.61
CA GLY A 173 5.16 -10.65 3.61
C GLY A 173 4.65 -12.06 3.92
N PHE A 174 5.25 -13.10 3.32
CA PHE A 174 4.88 -14.49 3.62
C PHE A 174 5.23 -14.88 5.05
N ILE A 175 6.40 -14.49 5.55
CA ILE A 175 6.80 -14.73 6.94
C ILE A 175 5.82 -14.01 7.89
N MET A 176 5.50 -12.75 7.61
CA MET A 176 4.55 -11.99 8.41
C MET A 176 3.17 -12.65 8.43
N ALA A 177 2.62 -12.98 7.26
CA ALA A 177 1.27 -13.52 7.14
C ALA A 177 1.10 -14.91 7.75
N ASN A 178 2.09 -15.80 7.57
CA ASN A 178 1.94 -17.21 7.97
C ASN A 178 2.58 -17.52 9.32
N LEU A 179 3.62 -16.77 9.74
CA LEU A 179 4.35 -17.08 10.97
C LEU A 179 4.11 -16.06 12.07
N ILE A 180 3.99 -14.76 11.77
CA ILE A 180 3.93 -13.74 12.83
C ILE A 180 2.49 -13.32 13.13
N LEU A 181 1.69 -13.11 12.09
CA LEU A 181 0.32 -12.62 12.19
C LEU A 181 -0.56 -13.53 13.06
N PRO A 182 -0.54 -14.88 12.96
CA PRO A 182 -1.37 -15.74 13.81
C PRO A 182 -1.15 -15.50 15.31
N PHE A 183 0.10 -15.29 15.74
CA PHE A 183 0.41 -14.97 17.13
C PHE A 183 -0.14 -13.61 17.55
N ILE A 184 -0.12 -12.62 16.65
CA ILE A 184 -0.67 -11.29 16.94
C ILE A 184 -2.20 -11.33 17.00
N LEU A 185 -2.84 -12.13 16.16
CA LEU A 185 -4.30 -12.27 16.14
C LEU A 185 -4.82 -13.02 17.37
N ALA A 186 -3.99 -13.84 18.01
CA ALA A 186 -4.31 -14.58 19.23
C ALA A 186 -4.17 -13.76 20.53
N LEU A 187 -3.60 -12.55 20.47
CA LEU A 187 -3.53 -11.59 21.59
C LEU A 187 -4.86 -10.87 21.81
#